data_AF-A0A537DSC3-F1
#
_entry.id   AF-A0A537DSC3-F1
#
_cell.length_a   1.000
_cell.length_b   1.000
_cell.length_c   1.000
_cell.angle_alpha   90.00
_cell.angle_beta   90.00
_cell.angle_gamma   90.00
#
_symmetry.space_group_name_H-M   'P 1'
#
loop_
_entity.id
_entity.type
_entity.pdbx_description
1 polymer ?
#
loop_
_entity_poly.entity_id
_entity_poly.type
_entity_poly.pdbx_seq_one_letter_code
_entity_poly.pdbx_strand_id
1 'polypeptide(L)'
;MRIRLRLYPILVILVLTLAIPTIFLRGTFQQKTVLEVDGLNNFSSLESVSLGPIIWAESFNNLTTWSLSSNAPGVLQLNSSMVLSVAFPLKSVPQAVTASRTLNLSLDKNPAITLTLAVTSGASYGIRFYGLTSSGTNFAAWREGSLLQHRRGLGTQETISANLVSEFLLANPKLPLAGSRITKLSLYIEAAPLISGKFSMKLTTLQANLIVTNKIESNRLNGNFTAVIADLGPTIQSQGLFQVFVGLDIKGSTDLSYVPYFISGASVLAQGFTYIPKVATTYELALLQPSFVNSSPLFVGKPSSSSIVVSAKTGEMTFFRLNSVSIRFLSSLSAPAQALSPANYQLLLFYYFIFLFVAPTGMIVLLVKVFRDEE
;
A
#
# COMPACT_ATOMS: atom_id res chain seq x y z
N MET A 1 49.03 50.58 -35.77
CA MET A 1 49.16 49.12 -35.98
C MET A 1 47.94 48.44 -35.36
N ARG A 2 46.88 48.16 -36.15
CA ARG A 2 45.64 47.54 -35.65
C ARG A 2 45.81 46.02 -35.64
N ILE A 3 45.81 45.40 -34.47
CA ILE A 3 45.82 43.94 -34.32
C ILE A 3 44.47 43.41 -34.80
N ARG A 4 44.43 42.72 -35.96
CA ARG A 4 43.25 41.98 -36.42
C ARG A 4 43.13 40.70 -35.60
N LEU A 5 42.38 40.73 -34.49
CA LEU A 5 41.93 39.51 -33.82
C LEU A 5 40.94 38.76 -34.71
N ARG A 6 41.33 37.58 -35.20
CA ARG A 6 40.48 36.66 -35.97
C ARG A 6 39.39 36.10 -35.06
N LEU A 7 38.13 36.04 -35.53
CA LEU A 7 36.95 35.58 -34.78
C LEU A 7 37.01 34.08 -34.38
N TYR A 8 37.74 33.29 -35.16
CA TYR A 8 37.84 31.84 -35.01
C TYR A 8 38.36 31.35 -33.63
N PRO A 9 39.49 31.86 -33.09
CA PRO A 9 39.96 31.48 -31.75
C PRO A 9 38.98 31.87 -30.63
N ILE A 10 38.21 32.96 -30.78
CA ILE A 10 37.23 33.38 -29.77
C ILE A 10 36.05 32.39 -29.74
N LEU A 11 35.60 31.94 -30.91
CA LEU A 11 34.53 30.95 -31.03
C LEU A 11 34.96 29.58 -30.49
N VAL A 12 36.20 29.16 -30.77
CA VAL A 12 36.78 27.91 -30.25
C VAL A 12 36.89 27.96 -28.72
N ILE A 13 37.34 29.08 -28.14
CA ILE A 13 37.39 29.26 -26.69
C ILE A 13 35.98 29.21 -26.09
N LEU A 14 34.98 29.84 -26.73
CA LEU A 14 33.58 29.80 -26.27
C LEU A 14 33.00 28.37 -26.28
N VAL A 15 33.25 27.60 -27.34
CA VAL A 15 32.78 26.22 -27.44
C VAL A 15 33.48 25.34 -26.40
N LEU A 16 34.78 25.51 -26.19
CA LEU A 16 35.53 24.78 -25.16
C LEU A 16 35.07 25.14 -23.75
N THR A 17 34.80 26.43 -23.46
CA THR A 17 34.31 26.87 -22.14
C THR A 17 32.89 26.43 -21.85
N LEU A 18 32.06 26.13 -22.85
CA LEU A 18 30.69 25.61 -22.67
C LEU A 18 30.63 24.07 -22.67
N ALA A 19 31.39 23.40 -23.54
CA ALA A 19 31.33 21.95 -23.71
C ALA A 19 32.03 21.19 -22.56
N ILE A 20 33.21 21.65 -22.13
CA ILE A 20 34.00 21.01 -21.07
C ILE A 20 33.22 20.94 -19.74
N PRO A 21 32.60 22.02 -19.22
CA PRO A 21 31.84 21.92 -17.97
C PRO A 21 30.58 21.05 -18.10
N THR A 22 29.92 21.01 -19.25
CA THR A 22 28.73 20.14 -19.45
C THR A 22 29.11 18.66 -19.36
N ILE A 23 30.27 18.29 -19.90
CA ILE A 23 30.80 16.91 -19.85
C ILE A 23 31.28 16.58 -18.42
N PHE A 24 31.91 17.53 -17.71
CA PHE A 24 32.45 17.33 -16.36
C PHE A 24 31.37 17.32 -15.26
N LEU A 25 30.33 18.16 -15.37
CA LEU A 25 29.16 18.17 -14.49
C LEU A 25 28.39 16.84 -14.61
N ARG A 26 28.31 16.27 -15.81
CA ARG A 26 27.70 14.95 -16.03
C ARG A 26 28.46 13.83 -15.30
N GLY A 27 29.77 13.98 -15.06
CA GLY A 27 30.60 13.03 -14.32
C GLY A 27 30.64 13.21 -12.80
N THR A 28 30.18 14.35 -12.27
CA THR A 28 30.27 14.69 -10.83
C THR A 28 28.95 14.60 -10.09
N PHE A 29 27.80 14.70 -10.78
CA PHE A 29 26.52 14.40 -10.17
C PHE A 29 26.23 12.90 -10.21
N GLN A 30 26.10 12.27 -9.04
CA GLN A 30 25.58 10.90 -8.96
C GLN A 30 24.14 10.89 -9.51
N GLN A 31 23.97 10.43 -10.74
CA GLN A 31 22.65 10.11 -11.26
C GLN A 31 22.15 8.88 -10.49
N LYS A 32 21.20 9.09 -9.56
CA LYS A 32 20.34 7.99 -9.10
C LYS A 32 19.62 7.47 -10.32
N THR A 33 20.11 6.40 -10.91
CA THR A 33 19.52 5.83 -12.10
C THR A 33 18.24 5.11 -11.66
N VAL A 34 17.11 5.46 -12.24
CA VAL A 34 15.86 4.73 -11.95
C VAL A 34 15.85 3.50 -12.84
N LEU A 35 15.89 2.31 -12.24
CA LEU A 35 15.68 1.08 -12.98
C LEU A 35 14.17 0.92 -13.18
N GLU A 36 13.74 0.82 -14.44
CA GLU A 36 12.35 0.57 -14.80
C GLU A 36 12.16 -0.88 -15.25
N VAL A 37 11.17 -1.56 -14.68
CA VAL A 37 10.80 -2.94 -15.00
C VAL A 37 9.36 -2.94 -15.49
N ASP A 38 9.13 -3.55 -16.65
CA ASP A 38 7.78 -3.82 -17.14
C ASP A 38 7.17 -4.99 -16.36
N GLY A 39 6.18 -4.67 -15.52
CA GLY A 39 5.47 -5.63 -14.70
C GLY A 39 4.54 -6.56 -15.48
N LEU A 40 4.21 -6.25 -16.74
CA LEU A 40 3.38 -7.12 -17.58
C LEU A 40 4.18 -8.21 -18.30
N ASN A 41 5.51 -8.13 -18.31
CA ASN A 41 6.35 -9.11 -19.00
C ASN A 41 6.14 -10.56 -18.52
N ASN A 42 5.77 -10.75 -17.25
CA ASN A 42 5.45 -12.05 -16.65
C ASN A 42 3.97 -12.15 -16.24
N PHE A 43 3.08 -11.34 -16.84
CA PHE A 43 1.66 -11.38 -16.53
C PHE A 43 1.11 -12.79 -16.68
N SER A 44 0.52 -13.31 -15.59
CA SER A 44 0.01 -14.67 -15.54
C SER A 44 -1.51 -14.70 -15.70
N SER A 45 -2.23 -13.88 -14.95
CA SER A 45 -3.69 -13.95 -14.92
C SER A 45 -4.34 -12.77 -14.24
N LEU A 46 -5.66 -12.69 -14.41
CA LEU A 46 -6.52 -11.72 -13.79
C LEU A 46 -7.66 -12.44 -13.06
N GLU A 47 -7.91 -12.04 -11.81
CA GLU A 47 -8.94 -12.63 -10.98
C GLU A 47 -9.94 -11.54 -10.56
N SER A 48 -11.22 -11.72 -10.91
CA SER A 48 -12.30 -10.91 -10.33
C SER A 48 -12.69 -11.50 -8.98
N VAL A 49 -12.95 -10.64 -8.00
CA VAL A 49 -13.30 -11.06 -6.65
C VAL A 49 -14.61 -10.39 -6.22
N SER A 50 -15.54 -11.18 -5.71
CA SER A 50 -16.82 -10.72 -5.18
C SER A 50 -17.17 -11.41 -3.86
N LEU A 51 -17.99 -10.76 -3.05
CA LEU A 51 -18.59 -11.37 -1.87
C LEU A 51 -19.79 -12.21 -2.31
N GLY A 52 -19.70 -13.51 -2.08
CA GLY A 52 -20.77 -14.48 -2.29
C GLY A 52 -21.72 -14.60 -1.09
N PRO A 53 -22.49 -15.70 -1.02
CA PRO A 53 -23.50 -15.88 0.01
C PRO A 53 -22.91 -15.95 1.43
N ILE A 54 -23.74 -15.60 2.41
CA ILE A 54 -23.42 -15.79 3.83
C ILE A 54 -23.32 -17.30 4.10
N ILE A 55 -22.19 -17.74 4.63
CA ILE A 55 -21.93 -19.14 4.99
C ILE A 55 -21.99 -19.37 6.50
N TRP A 56 -21.97 -18.30 7.28
CA TRP A 56 -22.14 -18.32 8.74
C TRP A 56 -22.52 -16.93 9.25
N ALA A 57 -23.36 -16.85 10.27
CA ALA A 57 -23.71 -15.60 10.94
C ALA A 57 -23.91 -15.84 12.43
N GLU A 58 -23.50 -14.88 13.25
CA GLU A 58 -23.73 -14.88 14.69
C GLU A 58 -25.13 -14.33 14.98
N SER A 59 -25.84 -15.01 15.88
CA SER A 59 -27.20 -14.66 16.28
C SER A 59 -27.24 -13.90 17.62
N PHE A 60 -26.14 -13.91 18.38
CA PHE A 60 -26.01 -13.27 19.68
C PHE A 60 -27.11 -13.67 20.66
N ASN A 61 -27.53 -14.93 20.60
CA ASN A 61 -28.47 -15.50 21.57
C ASN A 61 -27.70 -16.10 22.76
N ASN A 62 -28.41 -16.38 23.86
CA ASN A 62 -27.81 -16.99 25.05
C ASN A 62 -27.31 -18.42 24.84
N LEU A 63 -27.59 -19.04 23.68
CA LEU A 63 -27.09 -20.36 23.30
C LEU A 63 -25.69 -20.29 22.68
N THR A 64 -25.23 -19.11 22.22
CA THR A 64 -23.86 -18.96 21.73
C THR A 64 -22.90 -18.75 22.89
N THR A 65 -22.04 -19.75 23.12
CA THR A 65 -21.07 -19.72 24.23
C THR A 65 -19.93 -18.78 23.88
N TRP A 66 -20.09 -17.52 24.26
CA TRP A 66 -18.98 -16.59 24.39
C TRP A 66 -18.31 -16.78 25.75
N SER A 67 -16.98 -16.77 25.76
CA SER A 67 -16.18 -16.84 26.97
C SER A 67 -15.52 -15.50 27.25
N LEU A 68 -15.51 -15.06 28.50
CA LEU A 68 -14.80 -13.87 28.92
C LEU A 68 -13.47 -14.26 29.58
N SER A 69 -12.38 -13.63 29.18
CA SER A 69 -11.09 -13.70 29.87
C SER A 69 -10.62 -12.28 30.17
N SER A 70 -10.24 -12.01 31.42
CA SER A 70 -9.90 -10.65 31.83
C SER A 70 -8.82 -10.57 32.90
N ASN A 71 -8.09 -9.46 32.90
CA ASN A 71 -7.27 -9.00 34.03
C ASN A 71 -7.87 -7.74 34.69
N ALA A 72 -9.14 -7.44 34.37
CA ALA A 72 -9.93 -6.31 34.84
C ALA A 72 -11.41 -6.69 34.93
N PRO A 73 -12.23 -5.98 35.73
CA PRO A 73 -13.68 -6.20 35.76
C PRO A 73 -14.31 -5.99 34.37
N GLY A 74 -15.00 -7.01 33.89
CA GLY A 74 -15.70 -7.00 32.61
C GLY A 74 -17.01 -7.76 32.70
N VAL A 75 -18.01 -7.32 31.94
CA VAL A 75 -19.32 -7.95 31.83
C VAL A 75 -19.63 -8.14 30.37
N LEU A 76 -20.06 -9.33 30.00
CA LEU A 76 -20.51 -9.67 28.66
C LEU A 76 -22.01 -9.90 28.67
N GLN A 77 -22.73 -9.22 27.79
CA GLN A 77 -24.17 -9.36 27.62
C GLN A 77 -24.48 -9.75 26.18
N LEU A 78 -25.39 -10.71 25.99
CA LEU A 78 -25.85 -11.19 24.69
C LEU A 78 -27.36 -10.96 24.60
N ASN A 79 -27.78 -10.08 23.69
CA ASN A 79 -29.19 -9.82 23.40
C ASN A 79 -29.34 -9.24 21.99
N SER A 80 -29.45 -10.11 20.99
CA SER A 80 -29.45 -9.76 19.55
C SER A 80 -28.23 -8.94 19.08
N SER A 81 -27.26 -8.76 19.98
CA SER A 81 -25.98 -8.09 19.84
C SER A 81 -25.11 -8.53 21.01
N MET A 82 -23.80 -8.43 20.86
CA MET A 82 -22.86 -8.65 21.95
C MET A 82 -22.40 -7.30 22.49
N VAL A 83 -22.57 -7.10 23.80
CA VAL A 83 -22.07 -5.92 24.52
C VAL A 83 -21.04 -6.37 25.54
N LEU A 84 -19.79 -5.96 25.32
CA LEU A 84 -18.71 -6.11 26.28
C LEU A 84 -18.52 -4.77 27.00
N SER A 85 -18.84 -4.72 28.29
CA SER A 85 -18.60 -3.57 29.16
C SER A 85 -17.43 -3.83 30.09
N VAL A 86 -16.53 -2.87 30.22
CA VAL A 86 -15.26 -3.01 30.94
C VAL A 86 -15.02 -1.80 31.82
N ALA A 87 -14.49 -2.03 33.02
CA ALA A 87 -13.99 -0.97 33.89
C ALA A 87 -12.48 -1.14 34.10
N PHE A 88 -11.69 -0.24 33.53
CA PHE A 88 -10.25 -0.22 33.75
C PHE A 88 -9.90 0.68 34.93
N PRO A 89 -9.35 0.13 36.04
CA PRO A 89 -8.76 0.94 37.09
C PRO A 89 -7.50 1.64 36.58
N LEU A 90 -7.07 2.71 37.25
CA LEU A 90 -5.81 3.37 36.91
C LEU A 90 -4.62 2.46 37.27
N LYS A 91 -3.88 1.99 36.26
CA LYS A 91 -2.65 1.20 36.43
C LYS A 91 -1.53 1.68 35.52
N SER A 92 -0.27 1.46 35.94
CA SER A 92 0.92 1.76 35.16
C SER A 92 1.25 0.73 34.07
N VAL A 93 0.43 -0.32 33.93
CA VAL A 93 0.61 -1.40 32.95
C VAL A 93 -0.61 -1.49 32.02
N PRO A 94 -0.45 -1.96 30.77
CA PRO A 94 -1.57 -2.15 29.86
C PRO A 94 -2.58 -3.16 30.42
N GLN A 95 -3.86 -2.93 30.14
CA GLN A 95 -4.95 -3.82 30.56
C GLN A 95 -5.83 -4.18 29.37
N ALA A 96 -6.40 -5.39 29.40
CA ALA A 96 -7.28 -5.83 28.34
C ALA A 96 -8.34 -6.80 28.87
N VAL A 97 -9.52 -6.72 28.28
CA VAL A 97 -10.60 -7.68 28.50
C VAL A 97 -11.00 -8.25 27.15
N THR A 98 -11.00 -9.57 27.05
CA THR A 98 -11.24 -10.30 25.81
C THR A 98 -12.50 -11.14 25.93
N ALA A 99 -13.42 -10.96 24.99
CA ALA A 99 -14.52 -11.87 24.73
C ALA A 99 -14.14 -12.79 23.55
N SER A 100 -14.28 -14.10 23.73
CA SER A 100 -13.95 -15.07 22.69
C SER A 100 -15.14 -15.95 22.33
N ARG A 101 -15.17 -16.39 21.08
CA ARG A 101 -16.20 -17.26 20.50
C ARG A 101 -15.53 -18.40 19.75
N THR A 102 -15.95 -19.63 20.03
CA THR A 102 -15.59 -20.79 19.20
C THR A 102 -16.32 -20.73 17.87
N LEU A 103 -15.59 -20.95 16.78
CA LEU A 103 -16.06 -20.94 15.41
C LEU A 103 -15.69 -22.25 14.72
N ASN A 104 -16.27 -22.51 13.56
CA ASN A 104 -15.87 -23.61 12.69
C ASN A 104 -15.97 -23.16 11.23
N LEU A 105 -15.03 -22.32 10.81
CA LEU A 105 -15.01 -21.75 9.46
C LEU A 105 -13.85 -22.36 8.67
N SER A 106 -14.16 -23.20 7.68
CA SER A 106 -13.15 -23.76 6.77
C SER A 106 -12.53 -22.64 5.94
N LEU A 107 -11.19 -22.63 5.87
CA LEU A 107 -10.42 -21.74 5.01
C LEU A 107 -10.48 -22.16 3.54
N ASP A 108 -10.89 -23.40 3.24
CA ASP A 108 -11.09 -23.88 1.86
C ASP A 108 -12.23 -23.11 1.16
N LYS A 109 -13.17 -22.57 1.94
CA LYS A 109 -14.23 -21.70 1.48
C LYS A 109 -13.79 -20.25 1.26
N ASN A 110 -12.51 -19.91 1.49
CA ASN A 110 -11.98 -18.55 1.43
C ASN A 110 -12.91 -17.52 2.12
N PRO A 111 -13.16 -17.63 3.43
CA PRO A 111 -14.18 -16.84 4.10
C PRO A 111 -13.73 -15.39 4.33
N ALA A 112 -14.60 -14.43 3.96
CA ALA A 112 -14.51 -13.04 4.39
C ALA A 112 -15.40 -12.82 5.61
N ILE A 113 -14.84 -12.36 6.73
CA ILE A 113 -15.59 -11.95 7.91
C ILE A 113 -15.94 -10.48 7.80
N THR A 114 -17.19 -10.13 8.09
CA THR A 114 -17.64 -8.76 8.27
C THR A 114 -18.19 -8.60 9.68
N LEU A 115 -17.71 -7.57 10.38
CA LEU A 115 -18.17 -7.16 11.71
C LEU A 115 -18.66 -5.74 11.67
N THR A 116 -19.78 -5.47 12.33
CA THR A 116 -20.25 -4.10 12.56
C THR A 116 -20.31 -3.83 14.05
N LEU A 117 -19.47 -2.93 14.53
CA LEU A 117 -19.27 -2.66 15.95
C LEU A 117 -19.15 -1.17 16.25
N ALA A 118 -19.41 -0.80 17.50
CA ALA A 118 -19.12 0.52 18.04
C ALA A 118 -18.34 0.36 19.35
N VAL A 119 -17.25 1.12 19.49
CA VAL A 119 -16.41 1.12 20.70
C VAL A 119 -16.30 2.53 21.23
N THR A 120 -16.52 2.70 22.54
CA THR A 120 -16.40 3.99 23.22
C THR A 120 -15.03 4.65 23.00
N SER A 121 -15.02 5.98 22.86
CA SER A 121 -13.78 6.75 22.72
C SER A 121 -12.88 6.64 23.95
N GLY A 122 -11.57 6.70 23.73
CA GLY A 122 -10.55 6.68 24.80
C GLY A 122 -10.01 5.30 25.17
N ALA A 123 -10.60 4.23 24.61
CA ALA A 123 -10.02 2.88 24.64
C ALA A 123 -9.61 2.44 23.23
N SER A 124 -8.71 1.47 23.17
CA SER A 124 -8.39 0.75 21.95
C SER A 124 -9.06 -0.61 21.95
N TYR A 125 -9.15 -1.26 20.79
CA TYR A 125 -9.73 -2.57 20.66
C TYR A 125 -9.09 -3.35 19.51
N GLY A 126 -9.31 -4.65 19.46
CA GLY A 126 -8.88 -5.45 18.33
C GLY A 126 -9.58 -6.79 18.21
N ILE A 127 -9.23 -7.48 17.11
CA ILE A 127 -9.91 -8.66 16.60
C ILE A 127 -8.85 -9.68 16.21
N ARG A 128 -8.86 -10.85 16.84
CA ARG A 128 -7.90 -11.92 16.57
C ARG A 128 -8.62 -13.19 16.14
N PHE A 129 -8.10 -13.83 15.10
CA PHE A 129 -8.59 -15.12 14.62
C PHE A 129 -7.54 -16.20 14.84
N TYR A 130 -7.96 -17.33 15.39
CA TYR A 130 -7.11 -18.48 15.60
C TYR A 130 -7.74 -19.71 14.96
N GLY A 131 -6.88 -20.63 14.53
CA GLY A 131 -7.33 -21.80 13.80
C GLY A 131 -6.46 -23.02 14.02
N LEU A 132 -6.90 -24.10 13.40
CA LEU A 132 -6.23 -25.39 13.36
C LEU A 132 -6.00 -25.78 11.91
N THR A 133 -4.79 -26.26 11.60
CA THR A 133 -4.53 -26.98 10.36
C THR A 133 -5.29 -28.30 10.35
N SER A 134 -5.37 -28.96 9.19
CA SER A 134 -5.91 -30.32 9.10
C SER A 134 -5.17 -31.35 9.95
N SER A 135 -3.89 -31.10 10.27
CA SER A 135 -3.07 -31.90 11.20
C SER A 135 -3.28 -31.55 12.68
N GLY A 136 -4.17 -30.61 13.02
CA GLY A 136 -4.43 -30.18 14.40
C GLY A 136 -3.40 -29.20 14.97
N THR A 137 -2.53 -28.62 14.14
CA THR A 137 -1.56 -27.61 14.57
C THR A 137 -2.24 -26.24 14.69
N ASN A 138 -2.05 -25.57 15.82
CA ASN A 138 -2.55 -24.21 16.04
C ASN A 138 -1.87 -23.20 15.11
N PHE A 139 -2.64 -22.24 14.61
CA PHE A 139 -2.11 -21.07 13.91
C PHE A 139 -2.87 -19.80 14.29
N ALA A 140 -2.22 -18.65 14.08
CA ALA A 140 -2.84 -17.33 14.15
C ALA A 140 -3.15 -16.83 12.73
N ALA A 141 -4.36 -16.32 12.52
CA ALA A 141 -4.73 -15.52 11.34
C ALA A 141 -4.87 -14.05 11.77
N TRP A 142 -3.83 -13.55 12.40
CA TRP A 142 -3.63 -12.15 12.79
C TRP A 142 -2.13 -11.93 13.05
N ARG A 143 -1.70 -10.68 13.02
CA ARG A 143 -0.32 -10.27 13.33
C ARG A 143 -0.29 -8.90 14.00
N GLU A 144 0.80 -8.62 14.70
CA GLU A 144 1.07 -7.25 15.15
C GLU A 144 1.19 -6.29 13.97
N GLY A 145 0.61 -5.10 14.10
CA GLY A 145 0.48 -4.13 13.01
C GLY A 145 -0.62 -4.45 11.98
N SER A 146 -1.41 -5.52 12.15
CA SER A 146 -2.64 -5.71 11.38
C SER A 146 -3.63 -4.58 11.68
N LEU A 147 -4.39 -4.15 10.66
CA LEU A 147 -5.48 -3.17 10.82
C LEU A 147 -6.58 -3.66 11.77
N LEU A 148 -6.60 -4.95 12.11
CA LEU A 148 -7.53 -5.53 13.06
C LEU A 148 -7.09 -5.38 14.52
N GLN A 149 -5.87 -4.91 14.78
CA GLN A 149 -5.31 -4.75 16.13
C GLN A 149 -5.25 -3.29 16.55
N HIS A 150 -5.33 -3.04 17.85
CA HIS A 150 -5.06 -1.75 18.47
C HIS A 150 -5.81 -0.55 17.85
N ARG A 151 -7.01 -0.82 17.30
CA ARG A 151 -7.88 0.17 16.68
C ARG A 151 -8.41 1.11 17.75
N ARG A 152 -8.42 2.42 17.47
CA ARG A 152 -8.96 3.41 18.40
C ARG A 152 -10.49 3.34 18.39
N GLY A 153 -11.11 3.29 19.56
CA GLY A 153 -12.55 3.48 19.68
C GLY A 153 -12.92 4.92 19.34
N LEU A 154 -13.89 5.09 18.43
CA LEU A 154 -14.33 6.42 17.96
C LEU A 154 -15.67 6.86 18.56
N GLY A 155 -16.36 5.98 19.31
CA GLY A 155 -17.70 6.20 19.81
C GLY A 155 -18.81 6.05 18.76
N THR A 156 -18.44 5.87 17.49
CA THR A 156 -19.37 5.66 16.37
C THR A 156 -19.31 4.23 15.86
N GLN A 157 -20.35 3.84 15.11
CA GLN A 157 -20.43 2.54 14.46
C GLN A 157 -19.47 2.49 13.26
N GLU A 158 -18.75 1.38 13.14
CA GLU A 158 -17.90 1.08 11.98
C GLU A 158 -18.12 -0.36 11.52
N THR A 159 -17.86 -0.58 10.22
CA THR A 159 -17.88 -1.92 9.62
C THR A 159 -16.46 -2.29 9.21
N ILE A 160 -16.03 -3.46 9.67
CA ILE A 160 -14.69 -4.00 9.44
C ILE A 160 -14.86 -5.30 8.67
N SER A 161 -14.08 -5.48 7.61
CA SER A 161 -14.02 -6.75 6.89
C SER A 161 -12.59 -7.30 6.88
N ALA A 162 -12.48 -8.62 6.96
CA ALA A 162 -11.21 -9.34 6.93
C ALA A 162 -11.36 -10.63 6.12
N ASN A 163 -10.48 -10.85 5.15
CA ASN A 163 -10.35 -12.15 4.50
C ASN A 163 -9.46 -13.02 5.39
N LEU A 164 -10.00 -14.12 5.89
CA LEU A 164 -9.28 -14.99 6.82
C LEU A 164 -8.12 -15.74 6.16
N VAL A 165 -8.18 -15.99 4.84
CA VAL A 165 -7.05 -16.54 4.08
C VAL A 165 -5.97 -15.49 3.93
N SER A 166 -6.32 -14.23 3.59
CA SER A 166 -5.35 -13.14 3.55
C SER A 166 -4.67 -12.93 4.91
N GLU A 167 -5.43 -12.85 6.00
CA GLU A 167 -4.86 -12.68 7.34
C GLU A 167 -3.99 -13.88 7.75
N PHE A 168 -4.36 -15.11 7.34
CA PHE A 168 -3.50 -16.28 7.50
C PHE A 168 -2.18 -16.11 6.74
N LEU A 169 -2.23 -15.75 5.45
CA LEU A 169 -1.06 -15.57 4.59
C LEU A 169 -0.09 -14.51 5.12
N LEU A 170 -0.64 -13.41 5.64
CA LEU A 170 0.14 -12.30 6.16
C LEU A 170 0.79 -12.65 7.51
N ALA A 171 0.13 -13.47 8.33
CA ALA A 171 0.69 -13.96 9.59
C ALA A 171 1.62 -15.17 9.41
N ASN A 172 1.39 -15.96 8.36
CA ASN A 172 2.09 -17.19 8.03
C ASN A 172 2.38 -17.16 6.53
N PRO A 173 3.61 -16.88 6.06
CA PRO A 173 3.93 -16.63 4.66
C PRO A 173 3.92 -17.90 3.79
N LYS A 174 2.80 -18.63 3.79
CA LYS A 174 2.50 -19.87 3.07
C LYS A 174 0.99 -19.99 2.92
N LEU A 175 0.53 -20.70 1.89
CA LEU A 175 -0.91 -20.99 1.74
C LEU A 175 -1.43 -21.87 2.89
N PRO A 176 -2.69 -21.69 3.32
CA PRO A 176 -3.31 -22.59 4.28
C PRO A 176 -3.41 -24.00 3.68
N LEU A 177 -3.12 -25.01 4.51
CA LEU A 177 -3.29 -26.41 4.10
C LEU A 177 -4.78 -26.69 3.90
N ALA A 178 -5.12 -27.54 2.93
CA ALA A 178 -6.50 -27.99 2.73
C ALA A 178 -7.08 -28.58 4.03
N GLY A 179 -8.32 -28.21 4.35
CA GLY A 179 -9.02 -28.60 5.58
C GLY A 179 -8.69 -27.74 6.81
N SER A 180 -7.81 -26.73 6.68
CA SER A 180 -7.55 -25.75 7.73
C SER A 180 -8.81 -24.92 8.04
N ARG A 181 -8.99 -24.53 9.30
CA ARG A 181 -10.20 -23.82 9.74
C ARG A 181 -9.91 -22.82 10.85
N ILE A 182 -10.67 -21.72 10.88
CA ILE A 182 -10.74 -20.83 12.03
C ILE A 182 -11.63 -21.48 13.09
N THR A 183 -11.08 -21.63 14.28
CA THR A 183 -11.71 -22.28 15.43
C THR A 183 -12.07 -21.30 16.54
N LYS A 184 -11.49 -20.10 16.54
CA LYS A 184 -11.73 -19.10 17.57
C LYS A 184 -11.61 -17.68 17.03
N LEU A 185 -12.57 -16.86 17.40
CA LEU A 185 -12.53 -15.40 17.31
C LEU A 185 -12.35 -14.83 18.72
N SER A 186 -11.49 -13.82 18.85
CA SER A 186 -11.33 -13.02 20.07
C SER A 186 -11.50 -11.55 19.74
N LEU A 187 -12.36 -10.88 20.50
CA LEU A 187 -12.57 -9.45 20.48
C LEU A 187 -12.12 -8.90 21.81
N TYR A 188 -11.27 -7.87 21.81
CA TYR A 188 -10.76 -7.31 23.04
C TYR A 188 -10.90 -5.80 23.06
N ILE A 189 -11.17 -5.25 24.23
CA ILE A 189 -10.98 -3.84 24.55
C ILE A 189 -9.72 -3.75 25.40
N GLU A 190 -8.88 -2.77 25.14
CA GLU A 190 -7.65 -2.52 25.89
C GLU A 190 -7.53 -1.04 26.28
N ALA A 191 -6.78 -0.82 27.35
CA ALA A 191 -6.37 0.48 27.82
C ALA A 191 -4.84 0.52 27.90
N ALA A 192 -4.26 1.60 27.38
CA ALA A 192 -2.86 1.92 27.56
C ALA A 192 -2.57 2.23 29.05
N PRO A 193 -1.30 2.19 29.49
CA PRO A 193 -0.92 2.62 30.82
C PRO A 193 -1.51 3.99 31.18
N LEU A 194 -1.94 4.13 32.44
CA LEU A 194 -2.51 5.35 33.01
C LEU A 194 -3.86 5.80 32.42
N ILE A 195 -4.49 4.97 31.59
CA ILE A 195 -5.88 5.16 31.16
C ILE A 195 -6.80 4.43 32.14
N SER A 196 -7.84 5.12 32.61
CA SER A 196 -8.87 4.54 33.48
C SER A 196 -10.25 5.01 33.06
N GLY A 197 -11.27 4.23 33.41
CA GLY A 197 -12.66 4.56 33.09
C GLY A 197 -13.51 3.35 32.75
N LYS A 198 -14.74 3.63 32.32
CA LYS A 198 -15.68 2.62 31.82
C LYS A 198 -15.76 2.72 30.31
N PHE A 199 -15.57 1.58 29.66
CA PHE A 199 -15.57 1.47 28.21
C PHE A 199 -16.50 0.34 27.79
N SER A 200 -16.99 0.41 26.55
CA SER A 200 -17.81 -0.66 26.00
C SER A 200 -17.57 -0.86 24.52
N MET A 201 -17.77 -2.11 24.09
CA MET A 201 -17.85 -2.53 22.69
C MET A 201 -19.23 -3.14 22.48
N LYS A 202 -19.97 -2.63 21.51
CA LYS A 202 -21.22 -3.22 21.03
C LYS A 202 -21.00 -3.78 19.63
N LEU A 203 -21.02 -5.09 19.49
CA LEU A 203 -21.00 -5.81 18.22
C LEU A 203 -22.44 -6.14 17.80
N THR A 204 -22.85 -5.61 16.66
CA THR A 204 -24.23 -5.71 16.14
C THR A 204 -24.38 -6.75 15.04
N THR A 205 -23.36 -6.89 14.20
CA THR A 205 -23.34 -7.87 13.11
C THR A 205 -21.99 -8.57 13.13
N LEU A 206 -21.99 -9.88 12.97
CA LEU A 206 -20.81 -10.70 12.75
C LEU A 206 -21.20 -11.85 11.83
N GLN A 207 -20.64 -11.87 10.63
CA GLN A 207 -20.95 -12.88 9.64
C GLN A 207 -19.72 -13.22 8.80
N ALA A 208 -19.78 -14.38 8.15
CA ALA A 208 -18.82 -14.84 7.16
C ALA A 208 -19.51 -15.02 5.81
N ASN A 209 -18.94 -14.43 4.78
CA ASN A 209 -19.34 -14.61 3.39
C ASN A 209 -18.31 -15.48 2.67
N LEU A 210 -18.79 -16.29 1.72
CA LEU A 210 -17.92 -16.97 0.77
C LEU A 210 -17.27 -15.92 -0.14
N ILE A 211 -15.97 -15.98 -0.38
CA ILE A 211 -15.36 -15.18 -1.46
C ILE A 211 -15.45 -15.99 -2.75
N VAL A 212 -16.04 -15.38 -3.78
CA VAL A 212 -16.11 -15.97 -5.13
C VAL A 212 -15.04 -15.31 -5.98
N THR A 213 -14.14 -16.13 -6.52
CA THR A 213 -13.11 -15.70 -7.46
C THR A 213 -13.37 -16.31 -8.83
N ASN A 214 -13.14 -15.52 -9.89
CA ASN A 214 -13.15 -16.02 -11.25
C ASN A 214 -11.84 -15.60 -11.92
N LYS A 215 -11.04 -16.60 -12.32
CA LYS A 215 -9.72 -16.42 -12.91
C LYS A 215 -9.83 -16.51 -14.43
N ILE A 216 -9.17 -15.57 -15.09
CA ILE A 216 -9.03 -15.56 -16.54
C ILE A 216 -7.58 -15.32 -16.95
N GLU A 217 -7.21 -15.79 -18.14
CA GLU A 217 -5.87 -15.61 -18.73
C GLU A 217 -5.83 -14.42 -19.70
N SER A 218 -6.75 -13.46 -19.53
CA SER A 218 -6.78 -12.23 -20.32
C SER A 218 -6.56 -11.01 -19.42
N ASN A 219 -6.11 -9.90 -20.00
CA ASN A 219 -5.94 -8.64 -19.26
C ASN A 219 -7.25 -7.87 -19.05
N ARG A 220 -8.41 -8.47 -19.31
CA ARG A 220 -9.72 -7.79 -19.28
C ARG A 220 -10.81 -8.64 -18.64
N LEU A 221 -11.52 -8.06 -17.69
CA LEU A 221 -12.68 -8.64 -17.00
C LEU A 221 -13.96 -7.84 -17.30
N ASN A 222 -15.09 -8.55 -17.33
CA ASN A 222 -16.43 -7.98 -17.30
C ASN A 222 -17.25 -8.71 -16.22
N GLY A 223 -18.25 -8.03 -15.67
CA GLY A 223 -19.14 -8.56 -14.63
C GLY A 223 -19.03 -7.73 -13.35
N ASN A 224 -19.78 -8.11 -12.31
CA ASN A 224 -19.83 -7.34 -11.08
C ASN A 224 -18.83 -7.91 -10.07
N PHE A 225 -17.86 -7.08 -9.66
CA PHE A 225 -16.85 -7.49 -8.70
C PHE A 225 -16.41 -6.32 -7.82
N THR A 226 -16.00 -6.65 -6.60
CA THR A 226 -15.59 -5.68 -5.57
C THR A 226 -14.06 -5.54 -5.50
N ALA A 227 -13.31 -6.48 -6.09
CA ALA A 227 -11.88 -6.34 -6.24
C ALA A 227 -11.37 -7.09 -7.48
N VAL A 228 -10.16 -6.75 -7.87
CA VAL A 228 -9.41 -7.36 -8.96
C VAL A 228 -8.00 -7.68 -8.48
N ILE A 229 -7.51 -8.87 -8.81
CA ILE A 229 -6.12 -9.27 -8.57
C ILE A 229 -5.49 -9.59 -9.92
N ALA A 230 -4.51 -8.81 -10.34
CA ALA A 230 -3.68 -9.10 -11.50
C ALA A 230 -2.37 -9.73 -11.03
N ASP A 231 -2.17 -11.01 -11.36
CA ASP A 231 -0.97 -11.76 -11.04
C ASP A 231 0.13 -11.44 -12.07
N LEU A 232 1.20 -10.79 -11.62
CA LEU A 232 2.34 -10.37 -12.44
C LEU A 232 3.44 -11.44 -12.49
N GLY A 233 3.17 -12.65 -11.99
CA GLY A 233 4.14 -13.74 -11.98
C GLY A 233 5.13 -13.62 -10.82
N PRO A 234 6.37 -14.15 -10.94
CA PRO A 234 7.30 -14.29 -9.83
C PRO A 234 7.50 -13.00 -9.03
N THR A 235 7.67 -13.13 -7.71
CA THR A 235 7.93 -12.02 -6.78
C THR A 235 9.04 -11.10 -7.30
N ILE A 236 8.66 -9.87 -7.65
CA ILE A 236 9.56 -8.80 -8.04
C ILE A 236 10.10 -8.19 -6.74
N GLN A 237 11.32 -8.57 -6.37
CA GLN A 237 12.04 -8.01 -5.23
C GLN A 237 13.11 -7.03 -5.71
N SER A 238 13.14 -5.82 -5.17
CA SER A 238 14.31 -4.94 -5.26
C SER A 238 14.34 -3.98 -4.07
N GLN A 239 15.55 -3.78 -3.53
CA GLN A 239 15.79 -2.79 -2.50
C GLN A 239 15.63 -1.41 -3.12
N GLY A 240 14.68 -0.62 -2.59
CA GLY A 240 14.48 0.75 -3.05
C GLY A 240 13.38 0.93 -4.10
N LEU A 241 12.24 0.22 -3.99
CA LEU A 241 11.04 0.58 -4.74
C LEU A 241 10.78 2.08 -4.61
N PHE A 242 10.69 2.79 -5.74
CA PHE A 242 10.44 4.23 -5.78
C PHE A 242 8.96 4.51 -6.02
N GLN A 243 8.42 3.96 -7.12
CA GLN A 243 7.03 4.16 -7.52
C GLN A 243 6.60 3.08 -8.52
N VAL A 244 5.29 2.86 -8.63
CA VAL A 244 4.68 2.00 -9.64
C VAL A 244 3.63 2.80 -10.38
N PHE A 245 3.68 2.79 -11.72
CA PHE A 245 2.62 3.33 -12.57
C PHE A 245 1.77 2.19 -13.10
N VAL A 246 0.46 2.30 -12.96
CA VAL A 246 -0.50 1.30 -13.42
C VAL A 246 -1.50 1.97 -14.35
N GLY A 247 -1.46 1.63 -15.63
CA GLY A 247 -2.47 2.04 -16.60
C GLY A 247 -3.65 1.06 -16.57
N LEU A 248 -4.84 1.55 -16.26
CA LEU A 248 -6.03 0.73 -16.05
C LEU A 248 -7.27 1.37 -16.68
N ASP A 249 -8.11 0.55 -17.32
CA ASP A 249 -9.47 0.96 -17.68
C ASP A 249 -10.46 0.40 -16.66
N ILE A 250 -11.28 1.27 -16.05
CA ILE A 250 -12.29 0.89 -15.07
C ILE A 250 -13.65 1.49 -15.40
N LYS A 251 -14.70 0.69 -15.21
CA LYS A 251 -16.10 1.16 -15.09
C LYS A 251 -16.76 0.49 -13.90
N GLY A 252 -17.80 1.10 -13.39
CA GLY A 252 -18.56 0.57 -12.27
C GLY A 252 -19.85 1.31 -12.00
N SER A 253 -20.38 1.11 -10.80
CA SER A 253 -21.50 1.88 -10.27
C SER A 253 -21.17 3.37 -10.16
N THR A 254 -22.20 4.20 -10.03
CA THR A 254 -22.07 5.67 -9.96
C THR A 254 -21.30 6.16 -8.73
N ASP A 255 -21.30 5.37 -7.66
CA ASP A 255 -20.62 5.62 -6.40
C ASP A 255 -19.28 4.89 -6.29
N LEU A 256 -18.79 4.25 -7.37
CA LEU A 256 -17.55 3.50 -7.35
C LEU A 256 -16.38 4.40 -6.94
N SER A 257 -15.68 3.99 -5.88
CA SER A 257 -14.34 4.48 -5.56
C SER A 257 -13.42 3.29 -5.29
N TYR A 258 -12.15 3.39 -5.66
CA TYR A 258 -11.22 2.26 -5.57
C TYR A 258 -9.80 2.69 -5.20
N VAL A 259 -9.02 1.73 -4.68
CA VAL A 259 -7.61 1.92 -4.32
C VAL A 259 -6.78 0.81 -4.96
N PRO A 260 -5.75 1.15 -5.77
CA PRO A 260 -4.80 0.18 -6.28
C PRO A 260 -3.64 -0.03 -5.30
N TYR A 261 -3.15 -1.25 -5.23
CA TYR A 261 -2.04 -1.69 -4.40
C TYR A 261 -1.08 -2.52 -5.24
N PHE A 262 0.22 -2.36 -4.98
CA PHE A 262 1.26 -3.24 -5.48
C PHE A 262 1.73 -4.12 -4.32
N ILE A 263 1.54 -5.42 -4.48
CA ILE A 263 1.85 -6.43 -3.48
C ILE A 263 2.95 -7.33 -4.03
N SER A 264 3.92 -7.66 -3.20
CA SER A 264 4.96 -8.64 -3.53
C SER A 264 5.05 -9.66 -2.40
N GLY A 265 4.69 -10.90 -2.70
CA GLY A 265 4.45 -11.93 -1.70
C GLY A 265 3.40 -11.54 -0.67
N ALA A 266 3.77 -11.50 0.61
CA ALA A 266 2.89 -11.14 1.73
C ALA A 266 2.95 -9.64 2.11
N SER A 267 3.60 -8.78 1.31
CA SER A 267 3.83 -7.38 1.67
C SER A 267 3.20 -6.42 0.68
N VAL A 268 2.44 -5.45 1.19
CA VAL A 268 2.01 -4.28 0.41
C VAL A 268 3.20 -3.35 0.28
N LEU A 269 3.76 -3.24 -0.92
CA LEU A 269 4.97 -2.46 -1.17
C LEU A 269 4.68 -1.03 -1.61
N ALA A 270 3.54 -0.81 -2.28
CA ALA A 270 3.10 0.53 -2.65
C ALA A 270 1.56 0.59 -2.72
N GLN A 271 1.02 1.76 -2.46
CA GLN A 271 -0.42 2.05 -2.48
C GLN A 271 -0.66 3.30 -3.32
N GLY A 272 -1.78 3.35 -4.03
CA GLY A 272 -2.23 4.54 -4.74
C GLY A 272 -3.22 5.39 -3.93
N PHE A 273 -3.66 6.50 -4.51
CA PHE A 273 -4.75 7.27 -3.94
C PHE A 273 -6.09 6.52 -4.02
N THR A 274 -7.13 7.09 -3.40
CA THR A 274 -8.51 6.70 -3.71
C THR A 274 -8.92 7.40 -5.00
N TYR A 275 -9.25 6.61 -6.02
CA TYR A 275 -9.68 7.08 -7.33
C TYR A 275 -11.20 6.94 -7.46
N ILE A 276 -11.79 7.81 -8.27
CA ILE A 276 -13.20 7.78 -8.69
C ILE A 276 -13.18 7.72 -10.22
N PRO A 277 -13.89 6.77 -10.86
CA PRO A 277 -13.94 6.68 -12.31
C PRO A 277 -14.46 7.99 -12.92
N LYS A 278 -13.80 8.44 -14.00
CA LYS A 278 -14.20 9.66 -14.71
C LYS A 278 -15.29 9.30 -15.72
N VAL A 279 -16.29 10.17 -15.86
CA VAL A 279 -17.40 9.93 -16.82
C VAL A 279 -16.90 9.98 -18.28
N ALA A 280 -15.92 10.83 -18.56
CA ALA A 280 -15.42 11.05 -19.92
C ALA A 280 -14.41 9.98 -20.40
N THR A 281 -13.77 9.25 -19.49
CA THR A 281 -12.75 8.26 -19.83
C THR A 281 -12.72 7.14 -18.81
N THR A 282 -12.54 5.92 -19.31
CA THR A 282 -12.36 4.72 -18.50
C THR A 282 -10.92 4.58 -18.04
N TYR A 283 -10.00 5.19 -18.79
CA TYR A 283 -8.56 5.08 -18.58
C TYR A 283 -8.11 5.97 -17.43
N GLU A 284 -7.34 5.37 -16.52
CA GLU A 284 -6.64 6.02 -15.43
C GLU A 284 -5.18 5.55 -15.40
N LEU A 285 -4.25 6.48 -15.16
CA LEU A 285 -2.85 6.15 -14.87
C LEU A 285 -2.62 6.35 -13.38
N ALA A 286 -2.70 5.27 -12.61
CA ALA A 286 -2.53 5.32 -11.18
C ALA A 286 -1.04 5.35 -10.79
N LEU A 287 -0.69 6.24 -9.85
CA LEU A 287 0.63 6.32 -9.22
C LEU A 287 0.54 5.66 -7.85
N LEU A 288 1.35 4.64 -7.63
CA LEU A 288 1.49 3.96 -6.35
C LEU A 288 2.88 4.24 -5.78
N GLN A 289 2.97 4.56 -4.49
CA GLN A 289 4.23 4.82 -3.81
C GLN A 289 4.31 4.10 -2.46
N PRO A 290 5.51 3.69 -2.01
CA PRO A 290 5.69 3.11 -0.67
C PRO A 290 5.27 4.05 0.45
N SER A 291 5.50 5.36 0.29
CA SER A 291 5.12 6.40 1.26
C SER A 291 3.61 6.56 1.44
N PHE A 292 2.79 6.05 0.51
CA PHE A 292 1.34 6.10 0.58
C PHE A 292 0.72 4.88 1.28
N VAL A 293 1.52 3.86 1.60
CA VAL A 293 1.03 2.64 2.26
C VAL A 293 0.56 2.98 3.67
N ASN A 294 -0.76 2.99 3.84
CA ASN A 294 -1.41 3.23 5.12
C ASN A 294 -2.48 2.16 5.46
N SER A 295 -2.70 1.22 4.54
CA SER A 295 -3.71 0.17 4.66
C SER A 295 -3.27 -1.09 3.92
N SER A 296 -4.00 -2.19 4.14
CA SER A 296 -3.86 -3.43 3.36
C SER A 296 -5.19 -3.72 2.67
N PRO A 297 -5.16 -4.21 1.41
CA PRO A 297 -6.39 -4.61 0.74
C PRO A 297 -6.99 -5.84 1.40
N LEU A 298 -8.31 -5.98 1.31
CA LEU A 298 -9.03 -7.14 1.82
C LEU A 298 -8.57 -8.44 1.15
N PHE A 299 -8.20 -8.36 -0.13
CA PHE A 299 -7.74 -9.47 -0.93
C PHE A 299 -6.27 -9.27 -1.29
N VAL A 300 -5.47 -10.33 -1.20
CA VAL A 300 -4.05 -10.31 -1.53
C VAL A 300 -3.75 -11.32 -2.64
N GLY A 301 -2.70 -11.07 -3.41
CA GLY A 301 -2.19 -12.01 -4.41
C GLY A 301 -1.53 -13.25 -3.78
N LYS A 302 -0.86 -14.05 -4.62
CA LYS A 302 -0.20 -15.27 -4.17
C LYS A 302 1.09 -14.94 -3.41
N PRO A 303 1.45 -15.71 -2.36
CA PRO A 303 2.68 -15.47 -1.61
C PRO A 303 3.98 -15.58 -2.44
N SER A 304 3.93 -16.30 -3.56
CA SER A 304 5.05 -16.50 -4.47
C SER A 304 5.05 -15.54 -5.67
N SER A 305 4.14 -14.57 -5.70
CA SER A 305 3.97 -13.67 -6.85
C SER A 305 3.94 -12.20 -6.47
N SER A 306 4.20 -11.35 -7.45
CA SER A 306 3.83 -9.93 -7.39
C SER A 306 2.46 -9.72 -8.02
N SER A 307 1.70 -8.77 -7.49
CA SER A 307 0.36 -8.50 -8.00
C SER A 307 -0.02 -7.03 -7.92
N ILE A 308 -0.87 -6.61 -8.85
CA ILE A 308 -1.67 -5.40 -8.69
C ILE A 308 -3.03 -5.82 -8.14
N VAL A 309 -3.39 -5.30 -6.98
CA VAL A 309 -4.72 -5.47 -6.41
C VAL A 309 -5.46 -4.15 -6.52
N VAL A 310 -6.64 -4.16 -7.15
CA VAL A 310 -7.54 -3.00 -7.17
C VAL A 310 -8.77 -3.35 -6.34
N SER A 311 -8.95 -2.65 -5.22
CA SER A 311 -10.07 -2.89 -4.30
C SER A 311 -11.06 -1.75 -4.37
N ALA A 312 -12.34 -2.05 -4.57
CA ALA A 312 -13.41 -1.09 -4.37
C ALA A 312 -13.51 -0.74 -2.88
N LYS A 313 -13.73 0.55 -2.61
CA LYS A 313 -14.02 1.10 -1.28
C LYS A 313 -15.51 1.39 -1.13
N THR A 314 -16.15 1.82 -2.21
CA THR A 314 -17.59 1.99 -2.37
C THR A 314 -17.98 1.52 -3.77
N GLY A 315 -19.23 1.12 -3.95
CA GLY A 315 -19.73 0.65 -5.24
C GLY A 315 -19.12 -0.69 -5.71
N GLU A 316 -19.35 -0.99 -6.99
CA GLU A 316 -18.86 -2.20 -7.65
C GLU A 316 -18.20 -1.86 -8.98
N MET A 317 -17.19 -2.62 -9.36
CA MET A 317 -16.61 -2.58 -10.71
C MET A 317 -17.42 -3.49 -11.63
N THR A 318 -17.72 -3.00 -12.83
CA THR A 318 -18.43 -3.74 -13.89
C THR A 318 -17.50 -4.12 -15.05
N PHE A 319 -16.38 -3.42 -15.16
CA PHE A 319 -15.36 -3.59 -16.19
C PHE A 319 -13.98 -3.25 -15.62
N PHE A 320 -12.99 -4.07 -15.98
CA PHE A 320 -11.59 -3.80 -15.67
C PHE A 320 -10.70 -4.25 -16.82
N ARG A 321 -9.72 -3.44 -17.20
CA ARG A 321 -8.61 -3.85 -18.06
C ARG A 321 -7.28 -3.33 -17.51
N LEU A 322 -6.28 -4.20 -17.46
CA LEU A 322 -4.91 -3.80 -17.16
C LEU A 322 -4.16 -3.51 -18.47
N ASN A 323 -3.75 -2.26 -18.65
CA ASN A 323 -3.09 -1.79 -19.87
C ASN A 323 -1.57 -1.74 -19.74
N SER A 324 -1.05 -1.30 -18.59
CA SER A 324 0.40 -1.19 -18.35
C SER A 324 0.75 -1.27 -16.87
N VAL A 325 1.95 -1.79 -16.57
CA VAL A 325 2.53 -1.76 -15.22
C VAL A 325 4.01 -1.42 -15.37
N SER A 326 4.41 -0.23 -14.91
CA SER A 326 5.82 0.21 -14.90
C SER A 326 6.29 0.36 -13.46
N ILE A 327 7.25 -0.48 -13.07
CA ILE A 327 7.78 -0.54 -11.70
C ILE A 327 9.16 0.11 -11.69
N ARG A 328 9.34 1.13 -10.86
CA ARG A 328 10.56 1.92 -10.78
C ARG A 328 11.27 1.72 -9.46
N PHE A 329 12.55 1.40 -9.52
CA PHE A 329 13.44 1.24 -8.37
C PHE A 329 14.51 2.33 -8.37
N LEU A 330 14.91 2.77 -7.17
CA LEU A 330 16.12 3.55 -6.97
C LEU A 330 17.31 2.60 -7.14
N SER A 331 18.23 2.87 -8.07
CA SER A 331 19.46 2.08 -8.17
C SER A 331 20.27 2.19 -6.87
N SER A 332 20.63 1.05 -6.27
CA SER A 332 21.70 0.97 -5.27
C SER A 332 23.07 0.97 -5.96
N LEU A 333 23.40 2.02 -6.71
CA LEU A 333 24.80 2.28 -7.04
C LEU A 333 25.38 3.10 -5.89
N SER A 334 25.76 2.42 -4.82
CA SER A 334 26.73 2.93 -3.85
C SER A 334 28.08 3.04 -4.56
N ALA A 335 28.25 4.05 -5.42
CA ALA A 335 29.57 4.60 -5.61
C ALA A 335 29.91 5.35 -4.31
N PRO A 336 31.08 5.11 -3.69
CA PRO A 336 31.45 5.78 -2.45
C PRO A 336 31.22 7.28 -2.66
N ALA A 337 30.56 7.94 -1.70
CA ALA A 337 30.43 9.37 -1.69
C ALA A 337 31.85 9.95 -1.67
N GLN A 338 32.41 10.25 -2.85
CA GLN A 338 33.54 11.14 -2.93
C GLN A 338 32.95 12.49 -2.52
N ALA A 339 33.12 12.84 -1.25
CA ALA A 339 32.98 14.22 -0.82
C ALA A 339 33.71 15.07 -1.86
N LEU A 340 33.01 16.03 -2.47
CA LEU A 340 33.65 16.99 -3.37
C LEU A 340 34.85 17.56 -2.62
N SER A 341 36.05 17.28 -3.11
CA SER A 341 37.26 17.79 -2.47
C SER A 341 37.14 19.32 -2.38
N PRO A 342 37.70 19.97 -1.35
CA PRO A 342 37.67 21.44 -1.24
C PRO A 342 38.20 22.16 -2.50
N ALA A 343 39.11 21.51 -3.23
CA ALA A 343 39.60 21.98 -4.54
C ALA A 343 38.49 22.03 -5.61
N ASN A 344 37.60 21.04 -5.64
CA ASN A 344 36.47 20.99 -6.58
C ASN A 344 35.41 22.07 -6.28
N TYR A 345 35.26 22.49 -5.02
CA TYR A 345 34.34 23.58 -4.63
C TYR A 345 34.80 24.95 -5.14
N GLN A 346 36.10 25.25 -5.00
CA GLN A 346 36.68 26.49 -5.53
C GLN A 346 36.62 26.55 -7.06
N LEU A 347 36.84 25.41 -7.72
CA LEU A 347 36.64 25.26 -9.16
C LEU A 347 35.18 25.53 -9.56
N LEU A 348 34.19 24.98 -8.84
CA LEU A 348 32.77 25.20 -9.13
C LEU A 348 32.36 26.67 -9.02
N LEU A 349 32.83 27.37 -7.99
CA LEU A 349 32.60 28.82 -7.80
C LEU A 349 33.24 29.65 -8.92
N PHE A 350 34.48 29.31 -9.30
CA PHE A 350 35.17 29.96 -10.42
C PHE A 350 34.40 29.76 -11.74
N TYR A 351 33.87 28.56 -11.99
CA TYR A 351 33.07 28.27 -13.18
C TYR A 351 31.72 28.99 -13.18
N TYR A 352 31.05 29.07 -12.03
CA TYR A 352 29.82 29.85 -11.88
C TYR A 352 30.05 31.33 -12.21
N PHE A 353 31.21 31.86 -11.79
CA PHE A 353 31.62 33.23 -12.11
C PHE A 353 31.89 33.44 -13.61
N ILE A 354 32.57 32.50 -14.28
CA ILE A 354 32.78 32.57 -15.74
C ILE A 354 31.44 32.53 -16.50
N PHE A 355 30.51 31.67 -16.10
CA PHE A 355 29.23 31.53 -16.79
C PHE A 355 28.31 32.74 -16.61
N LEU A 356 28.28 33.33 -15.41
CA LEU A 356 27.43 34.50 -15.12
C LEU A 356 27.99 35.82 -15.63
N PHE A 357 29.33 35.96 -15.69
CA PHE A 357 29.94 37.26 -15.97
C PHE A 357 30.78 37.28 -17.25
N VAL A 358 31.57 36.23 -17.52
CA VAL A 358 32.50 36.23 -18.65
C VAL A 358 31.81 35.84 -19.96
N ALA A 359 30.97 34.80 -19.95
CA ALA A 359 30.25 34.34 -21.14
C ALA A 359 29.25 35.38 -21.70
N PRO A 360 28.45 36.08 -20.86
CA PRO A 360 27.55 37.12 -21.36
C PRO A 360 28.30 38.31 -21.93
N THR A 361 29.40 38.71 -21.28
CA THR A 361 30.26 39.80 -21.77
C THR A 361 30.92 39.42 -23.11
N GLY A 362 31.39 38.19 -23.25
CA GLY A 362 31.92 37.66 -24.52
C GLY A 362 30.88 37.64 -25.63
N MET A 363 29.63 37.24 -25.32
CA MET A 363 28.51 37.28 -26.28
C MET A 363 28.14 38.71 -26.67
N ILE A 364 28.12 39.65 -25.73
CA ILE A 364 27.86 41.08 -26.00
C ILE A 364 28.94 41.65 -26.91
N VAL A 365 30.23 41.37 -26.63
CA VAL A 365 31.34 41.85 -27.47
C VAL A 365 31.27 41.25 -28.88
N LEU A 366 30.90 39.96 -29.00
CA LEU A 366 30.68 39.32 -30.30
C LEU A 366 29.51 39.96 -31.06
N LEU A 367 28.36 40.15 -30.40
CA LEU A 367 27.19 40.82 -30.97
C LEU A 367 27.51 42.24 -31.44
N VAL A 368 28.11 43.07 -30.59
CA VAL A 368 28.49 44.45 -30.92
C VAL A 368 29.48 44.50 -32.08
N LYS A 369 30.40 43.54 -32.16
CA LYS A 369 31.39 43.51 -33.26
C LYS A 369 30.77 43.05 -34.57
N VAL A 370 29.88 42.06 -34.56
CA VAL A 370 29.14 41.63 -35.75
C VAL A 370 28.29 42.78 -36.30
N PHE A 371 27.55 43.49 -35.45
CA PHE A 371 26.74 44.63 -35.89
C PHE A 371 27.55 45.85 -36.35
N ARG A 372 28.81 46.00 -35.89
CA ARG A 372 29.69 47.11 -36.27
C ARG A 372 30.52 46.83 -37.52
N ASP A 373 30.64 45.56 -37.92
CA ASP A 373 31.25 45.15 -39.18
C ASP A 373 30.19 45.01 -40.31
N GLU A 374 28.89 45.26 -40.02
CA GLU A 374 27.77 45.33 -40.99
C GLU A 374 27.44 46.76 -41.47
N GLU A 375 28.09 47.80 -40.93
CA GLU A 375 28.19 49.16 -41.51
C GLU A 375 29.58 49.37 -42.14
#